data_AF-A0A7K2P0N9-F1
#
_entry.id   AF-A0A7K2P0N9-F1
#
_cell.length_a   1.000
_cell.length_b   1.000
_cell.length_c   1.000
_cell.angle_alpha   90.00
_cell.angle_beta   90.00
_cell.angle_gamma   90.00
#
_symmetry.space_group_name_H-M   'P 1'
#
loop_
_entity.id
_entity.type
_entity.pdbx_description
1 polymer ?
#
loop_
_entity_poly.entity_id
_entity_poly.type
_entity_poly.pdbx_seq_one_letter_code
_entity_poly.pdbx_strand_id
1 'polypeptide(L)' 'LWRGDPASPAWTVCWLREGRLVALLAVGRPRDLAQGRRLIQTGTPMDPELLADPAKPLKAATAATA' A
#
# COMPACT_ATOMS: atom_id res chain seq x y z
N LEU A 1 -0.21 5.65 6.48
CA LEU A 1 -0.73 4.33 6.91
C LEU A 1 0.43 3.37 7.04
N TRP A 2 0.55 2.69 8.17
CA TRP A 2 1.55 1.65 8.37
C TRP A 2 0.99 0.31 7.92
N ARG A 3 1.78 -0.41 7.12
CA ARG A 3 1.49 -1.75 6.62
C ARG A 3 2.50 -2.71 7.22
N GLY A 4 2.07 -3.42 8.27
CA GLY A 4 2.96 -4.10 9.20
C GLY A 4 3.48 -3.17 10.29
N ASP A 5 4.42 -3.69 11.08
CA ASP A 5 4.99 -3.01 12.25
C ASP A 5 6.34 -2.35 11.90
N PRO A 6 6.51 -1.02 12.12
CA PRO A 6 7.79 -0.33 11.87
C PRO A 6 8.95 -0.80 12.73
N ALA A 7 8.70 -1.44 13.88
CA ALA A 7 9.77 -2.03 14.71
C ALA A 7 10.26 -3.39 14.18
N SER A 8 9.51 -4.01 13.26
CA SER A 8 9.86 -5.28 12.63
C SER A 8 10.81 -5.09 11.44
N PRO A 9 11.54 -6.12 10.98
CA PRO A 9 12.49 -6.00 9.86
C PRO A 9 11.85 -5.75 8.47
N ALA A 10 10.53 -5.89 8.35
CA ALA A 10 9.82 -5.74 7.08
C ALA A 10 8.48 -5.01 7.25
N TRP A 11 8.36 -3.84 6.63
CA TRP A 11 7.18 -2.98 6.70
C TRP A 11 7.11 -2.06 5.48
N THR A 12 5.93 -1.47 5.26
CA THR A 12 5.73 -0.42 4.27
C THR A 12 4.94 0.72 4.92
N VAL A 13 5.30 1.97 4.62
CA VAL A 13 4.43 3.12 4.91
C VAL A 13 3.84 3.63 3.60
N CYS A 14 2.53 3.87 3.61
CA CYS A 14 1.74 4.32 2.47
C CYS A 14 1.16 5.72 2.75
N TRP A 15 1.33 6.64 1.81
CA TRP A 15 0.70 7.96 1.86
C TRP A 15 -0.47 8.01 0.89
N LEU A 16 -1.63 8.44 1.39
CA LEU A 16 -2.84 8.62 0.61
C LEU A 16 -3.15 10.10 0.40
N ARG A 17 -3.68 10.44 -0.76
CA ARG A 17 -4.34 11.71 -1.05
C ARG A 17 -5.66 11.39 -1.73
N GLU A 18 -6.77 11.86 -1.17
CA GLU A 18 -8.12 11.61 -1.73
C GLU A 18 -8.39 10.11 -1.97
N GLY A 19 -7.95 9.27 -1.02
CA GLY A 19 -8.11 7.80 -1.12
C GLY A 19 -7.18 7.11 -2.13
N ARG A 20 -6.30 7.83 -2.83
CA ARG A 20 -5.35 7.27 -3.81
C ARG A 20 -3.94 7.20 -3.23
N LEU A 21 -3.21 6.13 -3.53
CA LEU A 21 -1.81 5.98 -3.13
C LEU A 21 -0.94 6.96 -3.93
N VAL A 22 -0.24 7.87 -3.24
CA VAL A 22 0.62 8.87 -3.89
C VAL A 22 2.11 8.65 -3.64
N ALA A 23 2.45 7.93 -2.57
CA ALA A 23 3.83 7.55 -2.27
C ALA A 23 3.85 6.31 -1.38
N LEU A 24 4.98 5.60 -1.40
CA LEU A 24 5.27 4.56 -0.43
C LEU A 24 6.77 4.48 -0.15
N LEU A 25 7.12 3.98 1.03
CA LEU A 25 8.48 3.55 1.37
C LEU A 25 8.37 2.12 1.93
N ALA A 26 9.12 1.20 1.35
CA ALA A 26 9.12 -0.21 1.72
C ALA A 26 10.50 -0.64 2.24
N VAL A 27 10.54 -1.21 3.44
CA VAL A 27 11.72 -1.84 4.04
C VAL A 27 11.47 -3.35 4.07
N GLY A 28 12.39 -4.15 3.52
CA GLY A 28 12.24 -5.62 3.49
C GLY A 28 11.06 -6.14 2.66
N ARG A 29 10.36 -5.30 1.89
CA ARG A 29 9.14 -5.64 1.13
C ARG A 29 9.21 -5.24 -0.35
N PRO A 30 10.10 -5.84 -1.16
CA PRO A 30 10.24 -5.49 -2.59
C PRO A 30 8.96 -5.69 -3.41
N ARG A 31 8.09 -6.62 -3.01
CA ARG A 31 6.78 -6.83 -3.64
C ARG A 31 5.85 -5.63 -3.50
N ASP A 32 5.89 -4.94 -2.35
CA ASP A 32 5.08 -3.75 -2.12
C ASP A 32 5.56 -2.60 -3.02
N LEU A 33 6.88 -2.42 -3.16
CA LEU A 33 7.43 -1.41 -4.09
C LEU A 33 7.01 -1.66 -5.54
N ALA A 34 7.12 -2.92 -6.01
CA ALA A 34 6.76 -3.28 -7.37
C ALA A 34 5.27 -3.06 -7.68
N GLN A 35 4.39 -3.48 -6.76
CA GLN A 35 2.94 -3.32 -6.91
C GLN A 35 2.51 -1.86 -6.74
N GLY A 36 3.06 -1.17 -5.74
CA GLY A 36 2.69 0.19 -5.41
C GLY A 36 3.11 1.20 -6.46
N ARG A 37 4.24 0.99 -7.15
CA ARG A 37 4.61 1.83 -8.32
C ARG A 37 3.49 1.87 -9.35
N ARG A 38 2.87 0.72 -9.66
CA ARG A 38 1.77 0.65 -10.62
C ARG A 38 0.52 1.34 -10.10
N LEU A 39 0.16 1.11 -8.83
CA LEU A 39 -1.01 1.72 -8.18
C LEU A 39 -0.92 3.24 -8.13
N ILE A 40 0.28 3.78 -7.84
CA ILE A 40 0.56 5.22 -7.87
C ILE A 40 0.36 5.76 -9.30
N GLN A 41 0.95 5.10 -10.30
CA GLN A 41 0.84 5.52 -11.70
C GLN A 41 -0.60 5.51 -12.23
N THR A 42 -1.41 4.54 -11.81
CA THR A 42 -2.84 4.46 -12.20
C THR A 42 -3.75 5.28 -11.30
N GLY A 43 -3.21 5.84 -10.22
CA GLY A 43 -3.97 6.54 -9.19
C GLY A 43 -5.11 5.71 -8.61
N THR A 44 -4.99 4.39 -8.52
CA THR A 44 -6.14 3.54 -8.15
C THR A 44 -6.69 3.90 -6.76
N PRO A 45 -8.02 4.04 -6.58
CA PRO A 45 -8.62 4.20 -5.26
C PRO A 45 -8.30 3.00 -4.35
N MET A 46 -7.93 3.27 -3.11
CA MET A 46 -7.48 2.27 -2.15
C MET A 46 -8.47 2.14 -0.99
N ASP A 47 -8.62 0.92 -0.48
CA ASP A 47 -9.25 0.63 0.80
C ASP A 47 -8.18 0.79 1.91
N PRO A 48 -8.32 1.77 2.83
CA PRO A 48 -7.32 2.01 3.87
C PRO A 48 -7.12 0.86 4.86
N GLU A 49 -8.17 0.07 5.14
CA GLU A 49 -8.12 -1.04 6.09
C GLU A 49 -7.34 -2.21 5.48
N LEU A 50 -7.67 -2.58 4.24
CA LEU A 50 -6.93 -3.61 3.50
C LEU A 50 -5.49 -3.17 3.19
N LEU A 51 -5.27 -1.87 2.98
CA LEU A 51 -3.96 -1.31 2.71
C LEU A 51 -3.00 -1.48 3.90
N ALA A 52 -3.52 -1.43 5.13
CA ALA A 52 -2.75 -1.64 6.35
C ALA A 52 -2.40 -3.12 6.60
N ASP A 53 -3.12 -4.08 6.01
CA ASP A 53 -2.94 -5.52 6.26
C ASP A 53 -1.75 -6.12 5.47
N PRO A 54 -0.57 -6.36 6.11
CA PRO A 54 0.62 -6.86 5.44
C PRO A 54 0.47 -8.27 4.85
N ALA A 55 -0.54 -9.05 5.24
CA ALA A 55 -0.74 -10.44 4.83
C ALA A 55 -1.31 -10.59 3.42
N LYS A 56 -2.00 -9.57 2.91
CA LYS A 56 -2.59 -9.57 1.55
C LYS A 56 -1.61 -8.97 0.52
N PRO A 57 -1.75 -9.23 -0.78
CA PRO A 57 -1.01 -8.46 -1.79
C PRO A 57 -1.44 -6.99 -1.77
N LEU A 58 -0.51 -6.03 -1.87
CA LEU A 58 -0.81 -4.60 -1.90
C LEU A 58 -1.80 -4.25 -3.03
N LYS A 59 -1.68 -4.89 -4.19
CA LYS A 59 -2.61 -4.72 -5.32
C LYS A 59 -4.05 -5.19 -5.07
N ALA A 60 -4.30 -5.94 -3.98
CA ALA A 60 -5.64 -6.38 -3.60
C ALA A 60 -6.33 -5.42 -2.63
N ALA A 61 -5.65 -4.36 -2.18
CA ALA A 61 -6.19 -3.33 -1.30
C ALA A 61 -6.88 -2.18 -2.06
N THR A 62 -7.41 -2.44 -3.25
CA THR A 62 -8.15 -1.45 -4.03
C THR A 62 -9.56 -1.31 -3.47
N ALA A 63 -10.08 -0.09 -3.39
CA ALA A 63 -11.48 0.12 -3.03
C ALA A 63 -12.38 -0.54 -4.07
N ALA A 64 -13.52 -1.09 -3.64
CA ALA A 64 -14.53 -1.59 -4.58
C ALA A 64 -14.97 -0.43 -5.49
N THR A 65 -15.01 -0.68 -6.80
CA THR A 65 -15.69 0.23 -7.72
C THR A 65 -17.17 0.21 -7.37
N ALA A 66 -17.75 1.38 -7.09
CA ALA A 66 -19.20 1.52 -7.00
C ALA A 66 -19.86 1.19 -8.35
#